data_AF-A0A520X6W0-F1
#
_entry.id   AF-A0A520X6W0-F1
#
_cell.length_a   1.000
_cell.length_b   1.000
_cell.length_c   1.000
_cell.angle_alpha   90.00
_cell.angle_beta   90.00
_cell.angle_gamma   90.00
#
_symmetry.space_group_name_H-M   'P 1'
#
loop_
_entity.id
_entity.type
_entity.pdbx_description
1 polymer ?
#
loop_
_entity_poly.entity_id
_entity_poly.type
_entity_poly.pdbx_seq_one_letter_code
_entity_poly.pdbx_strand_id
1 'polypeptide(L)' 'MSAKYYTQFILTDAEYRGGNEFCGVVELNSPMAHDTDRQDIEAILARNFDLQQSAVKLVSWSRLH' A
#
# COMPACT_ATOMS: atom_id res chain seq x y z
N MET A 1 -9.05 -17.60 -0.83
CA MET A 1 -7.59 -17.71 -1.06
C MET A 1 -7.02 -16.33 -0.82
N SER A 2 -6.00 -16.22 0.03
CA SER A 2 -5.32 -14.95 0.20
C SER A 2 -4.59 -14.57 -1.10
N ALA A 3 -4.47 -13.27 -1.35
CA ALA A 3 -3.77 -12.73 -2.50
C ALA A 3 -2.63 -11.84 -2.01
N LYS A 4 -1.44 -12.04 -2.56
CA LYS A 4 -0.26 -11.26 -2.24
C LYS A 4 -0.04 -10.20 -3.31
N TYR A 5 0.29 -9.00 -2.87
CA TYR A 5 0.56 -7.88 -3.75
C TYR A 5 1.89 -7.27 -3.33
N TYR A 6 2.80 -7.13 -4.29
CA TYR A 6 3.95 -6.29 -4.10
C TYR A 6 3.50 -4.83 -4.25
N THR A 7 3.89 -3.98 -3.31
CA THR A 7 3.56 -2.56 -3.30
C THR A 7 4.83 -1.74 -3.10
N GLN A 8 4.88 -0.60 -3.77
CA GLN A 8 5.86 0.45 -3.58
C GLN A 8 5.09 1.75 -3.35
N PHE A 9 5.37 2.45 -2.26
CA PHE A 9 4.62 3.62 -1.84
C PHE A 9 5.51 4.63 -1.11
N ILE A 10 5.06 5.88 -1.06
CA ILE A 10 5.74 6.97 -0.38
C ILE A 10 4.83 7.50 0.73
N LEU A 11 5.38 7.67 1.94
CA LEU A 11 4.70 8.33 3.06
C LEU A 11 4.98 9.83 3.00
N THR A 12 3.96 10.66 2.76
CA THR A 12 4.16 12.11 2.60
C THR A 12 4.11 12.88 3.91
N ASP A 13 3.48 12.31 4.94
CA ASP A 13 3.24 12.98 6.24
C ASP A 13 4.17 12.48 7.36
N ALA A 14 4.98 11.46 7.10
CA ALA A 14 5.95 10.95 8.06
C ALA A 14 7.35 11.46 7.71
N GLU A 15 7.96 12.27 8.58
CA GLU A 15 9.40 12.53 8.53
C GLU A 15 10.17 11.29 9.02
N TYR A 16 10.22 10.25 8.17
CA TYR A 16 11.04 9.08 8.46
C TYR A 16 12.50 9.41 8.19
N ARG A 17 13.31 9.38 9.26
CA ARG A 17 14.76 9.63 9.22
C ARG A 17 15.46 8.54 8.38
N GLY A 18 15.55 8.75 7.07
CA GLY A 18 16.18 7.81 6.13
C GLY A 18 15.53 7.73 4.76
N GLY A 19 14.35 8.33 4.59
CA GLY A 19 13.60 8.31 3.34
C GLY A 19 12.15 7.90 3.56
N ASN A 20 11.29 8.42 2.70
CA ASN A 20 9.85 8.25 2.81
C ASN A 20 9.31 7.19 1.85
N GLU A 21 10.18 6.51 1.12
CA GLU A 21 9.83 5.50 0.14
C GLU A 21 9.99 4.09 0.74
N PHE A 22 8.94 3.29 0.57
CA PHE A 22 8.85 1.95 1.11
C PHE A 22 8.38 0.98 0.02
N CYS A 23 8.86 -0.25 0.12
CA CYS A 23 8.41 -1.34 -0.73
C CYS A 23 8.25 -2.62 0.08
N GLY A 24 7.22 -3.41 -0.25
CA GLY A 24 6.86 -4.57 0.55
C GLY A 24 5.78 -5.44 -0.08
N VAL A 25 5.43 -6.52 0.62
CA VAL A 25 4.35 -7.42 0.22
C VAL A 25 3.18 -7.23 1.18
N VAL A 26 2.01 -6.93 0.61
CA VAL A 26 0.74 -6.87 1.31
C VAL A 26 -0.03 -8.15 1.01
N GLU A 27 -0.45 -8.85 2.06
CA GLU A 27 -1.32 -10.02 1.94
C GLU A 27 -2.75 -9.63 2.28
N LEU A 28 -3.66 -9.88 1.35
CA LEU A 28 -5.09 -9.63 1.50
C LEU A 28 -5.82 -10.95 1.66
N ASN A 29 -6.78 -10.99 2.59
CA ASN A 29 -7.61 -12.17 2.84
C ASN A 29 -8.47 -12.56 1.62
N SER A 30 -8.81 -11.57 0.78
CA SER A 30 -9.52 -11.73 -0.48
C SER A 30 -8.80 -10.95 -1.59
N PRO A 31 -8.77 -11.46 -2.83
CA PRO A 31 -8.25 -10.69 -3.96
C PRO A 31 -9.07 -9.41 -4.16
N MET A 32 -8.40 -8.32 -4.51
CA MET A 32 -9.07 -7.08 -4.90
C MET A 32 -9.85 -7.31 -6.19
N ALA A 33 -11.04 -6.70 -6.31
CA ALA A 33 -11.76 -6.69 -7.57
C ALA A 33 -10.98 -5.84 -8.59
N HIS A 34 -11.10 -6.18 -9.87
CA HIS A 34 -10.28 -5.65 -10.96
C HIS A 34 -10.31 -4.11 -11.11
N ASP A 35 -11.28 -3.43 -10.48
CA ASP A 35 -11.55 -1.98 -10.51
C ASP A 35 -11.29 -1.28 -9.14
N THR A 36 -10.81 -2.04 -8.16
CA THR A 36 -10.52 -1.54 -6.79
C THR A 36 -9.07 -1.08 -6.76
N ASP A 37 -8.83 0.03 -7.47
CA ASP A 37 -7.65 0.28 -8.31
C ASP A 37 -6.36 0.74 -7.61
N ARG A 38 -6.45 1.44 -6.48
CA ARG A 38 -5.28 2.11 -5.87
C ARG A 38 -5.59 2.65 -4.49
N GLN A 39 -6.74 3.29 -4.38
CA GLN A 39 -7.19 3.95 -3.16
C GLN A 39 -7.34 2.95 -2.01
N ASP A 40 -7.87 1.76 -2.27
CA ASP A 40 -7.96 0.71 -1.26
C ASP A 40 -6.59 0.22 -0.79
N ILE A 41 -5.60 0.11 -1.69
CA ILE A 41 -4.22 -0.24 -1.31
C ILE A 41 -3.64 0.87 -0.44
N GLU A 42 -3.81 2.13 -0.84
CA GLU A 42 -3.38 3.29 -0.05
C GLU A 42 -4.06 3.33 1.32
N ALA A 43 -5.35 3.01 1.41
CA ALA A 43 -6.09 2.96 2.66
C ALA A 43 -5.61 1.82 3.57
N ILE A 44 -5.33 0.65 3.01
CA ILE A 44 -4.79 -0.51 3.75
C ILE A 44 -3.38 -0.20 4.26
N LEU A 45 -2.53 0.36 3.41
CA LEU A 45 -1.19 0.81 3.79
C LEU A 45 -1.29 1.87 4.89
N ALA A 46 -2.08 2.92 4.70
CA ALA A 46 -2.26 3.98 5.69
C ALA A 46 -2.70 3.43 7.05
N ARG A 47 -3.66 2.51 7.09
CA ARG A 47 -4.10 1.84 8.32
C ARG A 47 -3.00 1.02 8.99
N ASN A 48 -2.12 0.37 8.22
CA ASN A 48 -0.99 -0.39 8.79
C ASN A 48 0.09 0.52 9.40
N PHE A 49 0.22 1.76 8.91
CA PHE A 49 1.18 2.74 9.41
C PHE A 49 0.58 3.73 10.42
N ASP A 50 -0.70 3.57 10.77
CA ASP A 50 -1.49 4.51 11.59
C ASP A 50 -1.46 5.95 11.03
N LEU A 51 -1.65 6.06 9.71
CA LEU A 51 -1.65 7.31 8.96
C LEU A 51 -2.99 7.52 8.25
N GLN A 52 -3.22 8.76 7.80
CA GLN A 52 -4.32 9.04 6.88
C GLN A 52 -4.02 8.49 5.48
N GLN A 53 -5.06 8.11 4.74
CA GLN A 53 -4.91 7.66 3.35
C GLN A 53 -4.21 8.71 2.47
N SER A 54 -4.49 10.00 2.70
CA SER A 54 -3.83 11.13 2.03
C SER A 54 -2.33 11.22 2.31
N ALA A 55 -1.85 10.60 3.38
CA ALA A 55 -0.44 10.54 3.74
C ALA A 55 0.30 9.39 3.03
N VAL A 56 -0.38 8.56 2.25
CA VAL A 56 0.21 7.44 1.50
C VAL A 56 -0.01 7.67 0.01
N LYS A 57 1.08 7.67 -0.73
CA LYS A 57 1.06 7.74 -2.19
C LYS A 57 1.58 6.42 -2.75
N LEU A 58 0.71 5.60 -3.29
CA LEU A 58 1.14 4.39 -3.99
C LEU A 58 1.93 4.80 -5.23
N VAL A 59 3.07 4.17 -5.50
CA VAL A 59 3.90 4.41 -6.68
C VAL A 59 3.66 3.32 -7.70
N SER A 60 3.73 2.07 -7.25
CA SER A 60 3.54 0.88 -8.08
C SER A 60 2.94 -0.24 -7.24
N TRP A 61 2.17 -1.11 -7.89
CA TRP A 61 1.68 -2.33 -7.28
C TRP A 61 1.53 -3.43 -8.32
N SER A 62 1.67 -4.68 -7.89
CA SER A 62 1.50 -5.84 -8.75
C SER A 62 1.07 -7.04 -7.92
N ARG A 63 0.14 -7.83 -8.46
CA ARG A 63 -0.24 -9.09 -7.85
C ARG A 63 0.91 -10.09 -7.97
N LEU A 64 1.27 -10.71 -6.86
CA LEU A 64 2.20 -11.84 -6.83
C LEU A 64 1.41 -13.13 -7.07
N HIS A 65 1.89 -13.94 -8.02
CA HIS A 65 1.27 -15.19 -8.47
C HIS A 65 1.65 -16.38 -7.60
#